data_AF-A0A9D5K1F2-F1
#
_entry.id   AF-A0A9D5K1F2-F1
#
_cell.length_a   1.000
_cell.length_b   1.000
_cell.length_c   1.000
_cell.angle_alpha   90.00
_cell.angle_beta   90.00
_cell.angle_gamma   90.00
#
_symmetry.space_group_name_H-M   'P 1'
#
loop_
_entity.id
_entity.type
_entity.pdbx_description
1 polymer ?
#
loop_
_entity_poly.entity_id
_entity_poly.type
_entity_poly.pdbx_seq_one_letter_code
_entity_poly.pdbx_strand_id
1 'polypeptide(L)'
;MVSRRSAQCMCLSVLFVITFAALVTVNRNDSLHVAIAQSPDAPTTAPTGYSGSSSCRPCHENFYKLWEDSFHGLAMQPFTAQFAESNLTPQKEPVTIGEYRYRADLQGAGSAVIERGPDGEKRYPMVHVLGGKYIYYFLTPLDRGRLQVLPVAYDVRQKEWFNTTASMVRHAAEIEDAPLHWTARPLTFNTACFSCHVSQLSTNYRPENDSYQTTWTEPGINCETCHGPGEAHVRVCEEAPPGVVPEDMKIIDTTVFTPAQNNAMCAP
;
A
#
# COMPACT_ATOMS: atom_id res chain seq x y z
N MET A 1 -24.88 -77.60 -3.85
CA MET A 1 -26.33 -77.31 -3.82
C MET A 1 -26.68 -76.90 -2.40
N VAL A 2 -27.30 -75.72 -2.22
CA VAL A 2 -28.19 -75.32 -1.10
C VAL A 2 -27.54 -75.39 0.31
N SER A 3 -27.47 -74.40 1.19
CA SER A 3 -28.10 -73.10 1.41
C SER A 3 -27.43 -72.57 2.71
N ARG A 4 -27.10 -71.28 2.82
CA ARG A 4 -26.70 -70.68 4.11
C ARG A 4 -27.86 -69.83 4.64
N ARG A 5 -28.43 -70.28 5.77
CA ARG A 5 -29.39 -69.55 6.60
C ARG A 5 -28.67 -68.89 7.78
N SER A 6 -28.88 -67.58 7.89
CA SER A 6 -29.17 -66.79 9.09
C SER A 6 -28.56 -67.17 10.44
N ALA A 7 -27.90 -66.21 11.08
CA ALA A 7 -28.08 -65.94 12.50
C ALA A 7 -27.73 -64.46 12.81
N GLN A 8 -28.73 -63.72 13.25
CA GLN A 8 -28.59 -62.42 13.92
C GLN A 8 -27.94 -62.62 15.28
N CYS A 9 -27.07 -61.70 15.69
CA CYS A 9 -26.64 -61.57 17.08
C CYS A 9 -26.68 -60.09 17.49
N MET A 10 -27.58 -59.77 18.41
CA MET A 10 -27.61 -58.53 19.19
C MET A 10 -26.35 -58.44 20.06
N CYS A 11 -25.72 -57.26 20.14
CA CYS A 11 -24.95 -56.87 21.34
C CYS A 11 -24.85 -55.33 21.48
N LEU A 12 -25.47 -54.86 22.57
CA LEU A 12 -25.06 -53.83 23.53
C LEU A 12 -24.36 -52.53 23.04
N SER A 13 -25.14 -51.46 23.09
CA SER A 13 -24.94 -50.25 23.90
C SER A 13 -23.52 -49.84 24.34
N VAL A 14 -22.99 -48.77 23.73
CA VAL A 14 -22.19 -47.74 24.43
C VAL A 14 -22.63 -46.37 23.90
N LEU A 15 -23.34 -45.59 24.73
CA LEU A 15 -23.62 -44.18 24.47
C LEU A 15 -22.32 -43.38 24.65
N PHE A 16 -21.79 -42.83 23.56
CA PHE A 16 -20.80 -41.75 23.62
C PHE A 16 -21.54 -40.41 23.63
N VAL A 17 -21.65 -39.78 24.81
CA VAL A 17 -22.06 -38.38 24.92
C VAL A 17 -20.84 -37.54 24.55
N ILE A 18 -20.77 -37.06 23.31
CA ILE A 18 -19.79 -36.06 22.90
C ILE A 18 -20.45 -34.70 23.12
N THR A 19 -20.12 -34.07 24.25
CA THR A 19 -20.37 -32.64 24.49
C THR A 19 -19.45 -31.83 23.58
N PHE A 20 -19.96 -31.38 22.44
CA PHE A 20 -19.30 -30.34 21.64
C PHE A 20 -19.44 -29.00 22.36
N ALA A 21 -18.45 -28.64 23.17
CA ALA A 21 -18.26 -27.27 23.59
C ALA A 21 -17.83 -26.47 22.36
N ALA A 22 -18.71 -25.58 21.89
CA ALA A 22 -18.38 -24.59 20.88
C ALA A 22 -17.34 -23.61 21.48
N LEU A 23 -16.05 -23.82 21.16
CA LEU A 23 -15.09 -22.73 21.25
C LEU A 23 -15.45 -21.74 20.15
N VAL A 24 -16.10 -20.65 20.53
CA VAL A 24 -16.10 -19.41 19.76
C VAL A 24 -14.68 -18.86 19.84
N THR A 25 -13.81 -19.28 18.92
CA THR A 25 -12.59 -18.53 18.64
C THR A 25 -13.02 -17.23 17.99
N VAL A 26 -13.01 -16.15 18.78
CA VAL A 26 -13.07 -14.78 18.26
C VAL A 26 -11.91 -14.64 17.27
N ASN A 27 -12.26 -14.63 15.99
CA ASN A 27 -11.34 -14.34 14.91
C ASN A 27 -11.00 -12.85 14.98
N ARG A 28 -10.01 -12.48 15.80
CA ARG A 28 -9.36 -11.18 15.67
C ARG A 28 -8.54 -11.24 14.39
N ASN A 29 -9.09 -10.63 13.34
CA ASN A 29 -8.29 -10.07 12.25
C ASN A 29 -7.34 -9.03 12.86
N ASP A 30 -6.25 -9.48 13.46
CA ASP A 30 -5.08 -8.65 13.65
C ASP A 30 -4.44 -8.56 12.27
N SER A 31 -4.79 -7.49 11.56
CA SER A 31 -4.05 -7.00 10.41
C SER A 31 -2.58 -6.94 10.82
N LEU A 32 -1.77 -7.90 10.36
CA LEU A 32 -0.32 -7.80 10.42
C LEU A 32 0.06 -6.56 9.60
N HIS A 33 0.19 -5.43 10.27
CA HIS A 33 0.98 -4.32 9.81
C HIS A 33 2.42 -4.84 9.75
N VAL A 34 2.81 -5.37 8.59
CA VAL A 34 4.22 -5.57 8.31
C VAL A 34 4.81 -4.16 8.34
N ALA A 35 5.57 -3.87 9.40
CA ALA A 35 6.35 -2.65 9.53
C ALA A 35 7.42 -2.68 8.44
N ILE A 36 7.08 -2.23 7.24
CA ILE A 36 8.02 -2.12 6.13
C ILE A 36 8.36 -0.64 5.99
N ALA A 37 9.64 -0.35 6.22
CA ALA A 37 10.32 0.95 6.14
C ALA A 37 10.29 1.87 7.38
N GLN A 38 10.12 1.34 8.60
CA GLN A 38 10.63 2.07 9.77
C GLN A 38 12.09 1.68 9.99
N SER A 39 13.02 2.58 9.69
CA SER A 39 14.39 2.45 10.21
C SER A 39 14.32 2.39 11.74
N PRO A 40 15.10 1.52 12.41
CA PRO A 40 15.06 1.35 13.85
C PRO A 40 15.42 2.62 14.65
N ASP A 41 16.02 3.62 13.99
CA ASP A 41 16.41 4.92 14.58
C ASP A 41 15.54 6.11 14.13
N ALA A 42 14.40 5.88 13.45
CA ALA A 42 13.53 6.98 13.04
C ALA A 42 12.72 7.52 14.23
N PRO A 43 12.74 8.83 14.52
CA PRO A 43 11.84 9.41 15.52
C PRO A 43 10.39 9.25 15.07
N THR A 44 9.64 8.38 15.76
CA THR A 44 8.21 8.13 15.59
C THR A 44 7.38 9.27 16.21
N THR A 45 7.62 10.51 15.81
CA THR A 45 6.65 11.58 16.10
C THR A 45 5.68 11.62 14.94
N ALA A 46 4.51 11.01 15.13
CA ALA A 46 3.37 11.26 14.26
C ALA A 46 3.19 12.79 14.15
N PRO A 47 2.92 13.32 12.95
CA PRO A 47 2.71 14.75 12.79
C PRO A 47 1.59 15.20 13.73
N THR A 48 1.86 16.22 14.54
CA THR A 48 0.96 16.67 15.61
C THR A 48 -0.38 17.12 15.05
N GLY A 49 -1.50 16.70 15.66
CA GLY A 49 -2.84 17.10 15.26
C GLY A 49 -3.51 16.17 14.24
N TYR A 50 -2.80 15.17 13.71
CA TYR A 50 -3.35 14.21 12.76
C TYR A 50 -3.77 12.91 13.46
N SER A 51 -4.92 12.38 13.10
CA SER A 51 -5.51 11.18 13.72
C SER A 51 -5.56 9.97 12.78
N GLY A 52 -5.24 10.14 11.49
CA GLY A 52 -5.31 9.12 10.45
C GLY A 52 -6.74 8.84 10.01
N SER A 53 -6.92 8.33 8.78
CA SER A 53 -8.25 8.04 8.22
C SER A 53 -9.07 7.06 9.07
N SER A 54 -8.40 6.16 9.80
CA SER A 54 -9.09 5.19 10.66
C SER A 54 -9.96 5.84 11.75
N SER A 55 -9.59 7.03 12.24
CA SER A 55 -10.38 7.76 13.22
C SER A 55 -11.66 8.37 12.64
N CYS A 56 -11.72 8.56 11.32
CA CYS A 56 -12.89 9.12 10.64
C CYS A 56 -14.01 8.08 10.46
N ARG A 57 -13.64 6.79 10.36
CA ARG A 57 -14.56 5.69 10.02
C ARG A 57 -15.77 5.52 10.96
N PRO A 58 -15.66 5.62 12.29
CA PRO A 58 -16.80 5.39 13.19
C PRO A 58 -17.97 6.36 12.95
N CYS A 59 -17.69 7.60 12.58
CA CYS A 59 -18.71 8.62 12.31
C CYS A 59 -19.03 8.78 10.81
N HIS A 60 -18.06 8.49 9.93
CA HIS A 60 -18.16 8.71 8.49
C HIS A 60 -17.98 7.43 7.65
N GLU A 61 -18.56 6.31 8.10
CA GLU A 61 -18.35 5.00 7.47
C GLU A 61 -18.63 4.98 5.95
N ASN A 62 -19.70 5.65 5.51
CA ASN A 62 -20.05 5.70 4.08
C ASN A 62 -18.99 6.40 3.24
N PHE A 63 -18.45 7.52 3.73
CA PHE A 63 -17.39 8.24 3.04
C PHE A 63 -16.07 7.46 3.08
N TYR A 64 -15.77 6.83 4.22
CA TYR A 64 -14.59 5.99 4.37
C TYR A 64 -14.60 4.84 3.34
N LYS A 65 -15.72 4.13 3.18
CA LYS A 65 -15.86 3.04 2.19
C LYS A 65 -15.70 3.51 0.74
N LEU A 66 -16.18 4.72 0.43
CA LEU A 66 -16.00 5.30 -0.90
C LEU A 66 -14.54 5.74 -1.13
N TRP A 67 -13.86 6.18 -0.08
CA TRP A 67 -12.48 6.64 -0.14
C TRP A 67 -11.47 5.48 -0.20
N GLU A 68 -11.64 4.43 0.61
CA GLU A 68 -10.62 3.37 0.80
C GLU A 68 -10.29 2.63 -0.51
N ASP A 69 -11.28 2.45 -1.38
CA ASP A 69 -11.13 1.84 -2.71
C ASP A 69 -10.95 2.87 -3.85
N SER A 70 -10.87 4.16 -3.53
CA SER A 70 -10.68 5.22 -4.52
C SER A 70 -9.23 5.32 -5.00
N PHE A 71 -8.99 6.03 -6.11
CA PHE A 71 -7.62 6.29 -6.57
C PHE A 71 -6.78 7.14 -5.62
N HIS A 72 -7.40 7.92 -4.73
CA HIS A 72 -6.68 8.63 -3.68
C HIS A 72 -6.24 7.66 -2.58
N GLY A 73 -7.17 6.87 -2.04
CA GLY A 73 -6.86 5.86 -1.02
C GLY A 73 -5.84 4.83 -1.50
N LEU A 74 -5.88 4.47 -2.78
CA LEU A 74 -4.99 3.47 -3.39
C LEU A 74 -3.79 4.08 -4.14
N ALA A 75 -3.55 5.41 -4.04
CA ALA A 75 -2.45 6.06 -4.76
C ALA A 75 -1.08 5.42 -4.44
N MET A 76 -0.90 4.97 -3.20
CA MET A 76 0.12 4.02 -2.78
C MET A 76 -0.50 3.01 -1.82
N GLN A 77 -0.04 1.78 -1.86
CA GLN A 77 -0.42 0.73 -0.90
C GLN A 77 0.77 -0.19 -0.58
N PRO A 78 0.79 -0.85 0.57
CA PRO A 78 1.77 -1.90 0.86
C PRO A 78 1.68 -3.02 -0.19
N PHE A 79 2.83 -3.56 -0.60
CA PHE A 79 2.83 -4.79 -1.39
C PHE A 79 2.56 -5.99 -0.47
N THR A 80 1.54 -6.78 -0.76
CA THR A 80 1.18 -7.98 0.01
C THR A 80 1.00 -9.19 -0.89
N ALA A 81 1.04 -10.39 -0.30
CA ALA A 81 0.74 -11.62 -1.03
C ALA A 81 -0.67 -11.58 -1.65
N GLN A 82 -1.65 -11.11 -0.87
CA GLN A 82 -3.03 -10.94 -1.33
C GLN A 82 -3.14 -9.95 -2.50
N PHE A 83 -2.41 -8.84 -2.45
CA PHE A 83 -2.34 -7.90 -3.56
C PHE A 83 -1.82 -8.60 -4.82
N ALA A 84 -0.69 -9.32 -4.71
CA ALA A 84 -0.08 -10.01 -5.84
C ALA A 84 -1.02 -11.06 -6.45
N GLU A 85 -1.64 -11.90 -5.63
CA GLU A 85 -2.60 -12.93 -6.06
C GLU A 85 -3.82 -12.34 -6.77
N SER A 86 -4.31 -11.20 -6.29
CA SER A 86 -5.54 -10.59 -6.80
C SER A 86 -5.31 -9.75 -8.08
N ASN A 87 -4.13 -9.14 -8.22
CA ASN A 87 -3.89 -8.10 -9.21
C ASN A 87 -2.88 -8.45 -10.30
N LEU A 88 -1.98 -9.41 -10.04
CA LEU A 88 -0.82 -9.65 -10.90
C LEU A 88 -0.86 -11.04 -11.53
N THR A 89 -0.43 -11.12 -12.78
CA THR A 89 -0.08 -12.39 -13.42
C THR A 89 1.44 -12.60 -13.34
N PRO A 90 1.93 -13.84 -13.22
CA PRO A 90 3.37 -14.11 -13.26
C PRO A 90 4.00 -13.62 -14.56
N GLN A 91 5.20 -13.04 -14.44
CA GLN A 91 5.96 -12.61 -15.61
C GLN A 91 6.38 -13.82 -16.45
N LYS A 92 5.98 -13.83 -17.73
CA LYS A 92 6.29 -14.91 -18.68
C LYS A 92 7.77 -14.99 -19.00
N GLU A 93 8.34 -13.88 -19.43
CA GLU A 93 9.76 -13.75 -19.82
C GLU A 93 10.42 -12.58 -19.10
N PRO A 94 11.71 -12.66 -18.73
CA PRO A 94 12.44 -11.54 -18.16
C PRO A 94 12.44 -10.32 -19.08
N VAL A 95 12.24 -9.13 -18.51
CA VAL A 95 12.40 -7.86 -19.23
C VAL A 95 13.89 -7.58 -19.33
N THR A 96 14.39 -7.39 -20.55
CA THR A 96 15.81 -7.09 -20.80
C THR A 96 15.99 -5.58 -20.95
N ILE A 97 16.93 -5.00 -20.21
CA ILE A 97 17.29 -3.57 -20.26
C ILE A 97 18.82 -3.48 -20.29
N GLY A 98 19.38 -3.14 -21.44
CA GLY A 98 20.83 -3.23 -21.65
C GLY A 98 21.32 -4.68 -21.46
N GLU A 99 22.36 -4.86 -20.65
CA GLU A 99 22.95 -6.17 -20.32
C GLU A 99 22.23 -6.91 -19.18
N TYR A 100 21.17 -6.30 -18.60
CA TYR A 100 20.47 -6.83 -17.44
C TYR A 100 19.12 -7.43 -17.82
N ARG A 101 18.73 -8.49 -17.11
CA ARG A 101 17.42 -9.13 -17.19
C ARG A 101 16.72 -9.05 -15.84
N TYR A 102 15.47 -8.63 -15.86
CA TYR A 102 14.65 -8.42 -14.66
C TYR A 102 13.43 -9.32 -14.66
N ARG A 103 13.21 -10.02 -13.56
CA ARG A 103 12.03 -10.88 -13.35
C ARG A 103 11.36 -10.58 -12.02
N ALA A 104 10.08 -10.25 -12.06
CA ALA A 104 9.20 -10.27 -10.90
C ALA A 104 8.98 -11.72 -10.45
N ASP A 105 9.41 -12.01 -9.23
CA ASP A 105 9.27 -13.29 -8.55
C ASP A 105 8.20 -13.13 -7.46
N LEU A 106 7.01 -13.66 -7.71
CA LEU A 106 5.82 -13.46 -6.87
C LEU A 106 5.67 -14.63 -5.88
N GLN A 107 6.43 -14.58 -4.77
CA GLN A 107 6.45 -15.62 -3.72
C GLN A 107 5.82 -15.13 -2.41
N GLY A 108 4.64 -14.51 -2.49
CA GLY A 108 3.95 -13.97 -1.32
C GLY A 108 4.78 -12.90 -0.60
N ALA A 109 5.06 -13.09 0.69
CA ALA A 109 5.90 -12.18 1.49
C ALA A 109 7.36 -12.11 1.01
N GLY A 110 7.84 -13.12 0.27
CA GLY A 110 9.19 -13.14 -0.32
C GLY A 110 9.27 -12.51 -1.72
N SER A 111 8.21 -11.81 -2.16
CA SER A 111 8.15 -11.28 -3.52
C SER A 111 9.21 -10.21 -3.77
N ALA A 112 9.91 -10.33 -4.90
CA ALA A 112 11.05 -9.51 -5.24
C ALA A 112 11.20 -9.37 -6.76
N VAL A 113 11.94 -8.36 -7.21
CA VAL A 113 12.50 -8.33 -8.55
C VAL A 113 13.90 -8.94 -8.50
N ILE A 114 14.13 -9.95 -9.32
CA ILE A 114 15.44 -10.56 -9.54
C ILE A 114 16.09 -9.84 -10.71
N GLU A 115 17.25 -9.23 -10.48
CA GLU A 115 18.14 -8.68 -11.50
C GLU A 115 19.24 -9.71 -11.78
N ARG A 116 19.47 -10.02 -13.06
CA ARG A 116 20.61 -10.81 -13.53
C ARG A 116 21.41 -10.01 -14.55
N GLY A 117 22.71 -9.88 -14.33
CA GLY A 117 23.61 -9.18 -15.24
C GLY A 117 25.05 -9.69 -15.14
N PRO A 118 26.02 -8.96 -15.70
CA PRO A 118 27.44 -9.35 -15.69
C PRO A 118 28.02 -9.59 -14.29
N ASP A 119 27.54 -8.84 -13.29
CA ASP A 119 27.99 -8.92 -11.90
C ASP A 119 27.28 -10.03 -11.08
N GLY A 120 26.42 -10.84 -11.72
CA GLY A 120 25.67 -11.91 -11.09
C GLY A 120 24.19 -11.57 -10.85
N GLU A 121 23.62 -12.16 -9.80
CA GLU A 121 22.20 -11.99 -9.44
C GLU A 121 22.03 -11.11 -8.20
N LYS A 122 21.07 -10.19 -8.25
CA LYS A 122 20.60 -9.41 -7.10
C LYS A 122 19.10 -9.57 -6.94
N ARG A 123 18.60 -9.44 -5.71
CA ARG A 123 17.17 -9.52 -5.37
C ARG A 123 16.73 -8.27 -4.65
N TYR A 124 15.67 -7.65 -5.14
CA TYR A 124 15.11 -6.42 -4.59
C TYR A 124 13.67 -6.66 -4.10
N PRO A 125 13.39 -6.61 -2.79
CA PRO A 125 12.06 -6.89 -2.27
C PRO A 125 11.06 -5.83 -2.76
N MET A 126 9.85 -6.26 -3.07
CA MET A 126 8.73 -5.37 -3.38
C MET A 126 8.03 -4.98 -2.08
N VAL A 127 8.09 -3.70 -1.72
CA VAL A 127 7.56 -3.23 -0.41
C VAL A 127 6.29 -2.41 -0.53
N HIS A 128 6.14 -1.68 -1.64
CA HIS A 128 4.97 -0.84 -1.91
C HIS A 128 4.62 -0.88 -3.39
N VAL A 129 3.37 -0.52 -3.67
CA VAL A 129 2.81 -0.39 -5.01
C VAL A 129 2.29 1.04 -5.20
N LEU A 130 2.63 1.65 -6.33
CA LEU A 130 2.09 2.93 -6.78
C LEU A 130 1.19 2.71 -8.00
N GLY A 131 0.14 3.52 -8.13
CA GLY A 131 -0.76 3.50 -9.28
C GLY A 131 -2.06 2.75 -9.00
N GLY A 132 -2.56 1.96 -9.96
CA GLY A 132 -3.84 1.27 -9.79
C GLY A 132 -4.63 1.07 -11.07
N LYS A 133 -5.05 2.17 -11.69
CA LYS A 133 -6.02 2.12 -12.79
C LYS A 133 -5.52 1.37 -14.02
N TYR A 134 -4.28 1.61 -14.41
CA TYR A 134 -3.70 1.08 -15.64
C TYR A 134 -2.32 0.46 -15.44
N ILE A 135 -1.56 0.98 -14.48
CA ILE A 135 -0.19 0.56 -14.24
C ILE A 135 0.03 0.42 -12.73
N TYR A 136 0.76 -0.63 -12.36
CA TYR A 136 1.39 -0.76 -11.05
C TYR A 136 2.90 -0.58 -11.18
N TYR A 137 3.44 0.38 -10.45
CA TYR A 137 4.88 0.50 -10.21
C TYR A 137 5.19 -0.04 -8.81
N PHE A 138 6.36 -0.65 -8.65
CA PHE A 138 6.76 -1.29 -7.41
C PHE A 138 7.94 -0.56 -6.79
N LEU A 139 7.99 -0.48 -5.47
CA LEU A 139 9.07 0.17 -4.76
C LEU A 139 9.93 -0.84 -4.01
N THR A 140 11.22 -0.57 -3.92
CA THR A 140 12.19 -1.34 -3.14
C THR A 140 13.07 -0.40 -2.29
N PRO A 141 13.43 -0.76 -1.05
CA PRO A 141 14.41 0.00 -0.29
C PRO A 141 15.80 -0.17 -0.90
N LEU A 142 16.54 0.93 -0.99
CA LEU A 142 17.97 0.98 -1.29
C LEU A 142 18.70 1.71 -0.15
N ASP A 143 20.03 1.73 -0.24
CA ASP A 143 20.89 2.41 0.73
C ASP A 143 20.49 3.88 0.97
N ARG A 144 20.88 4.40 2.14
CA ARG A 144 20.62 5.79 2.56
C ARG A 144 19.13 6.14 2.65
N GLY A 145 18.28 5.15 2.92
CA GLY A 145 16.84 5.33 3.14
C GLY A 145 16.05 5.68 1.88
N ARG A 146 16.60 5.39 0.70
CA ARG A 146 15.93 5.62 -0.58
C ARG A 146 14.88 4.54 -0.81
N LEU A 147 13.69 4.95 -1.20
CA LEU A 147 12.65 4.08 -1.71
C LEU A 147 12.64 4.24 -3.23
N GLN A 148 13.08 3.20 -3.94
CA GLN A 148 13.37 3.26 -5.38
C GLN A 148 12.27 2.58 -6.19
N VAL A 149 11.85 3.21 -7.29
CA VAL A 149 10.98 2.55 -8.28
C VAL A 149 11.77 1.44 -8.98
N LEU A 150 11.23 0.23 -8.95
CA LEU A 150 11.82 -0.95 -9.57
C LEU A 150 11.82 -0.86 -11.10
N PRO A 151 12.74 -1.55 -11.80
CA PRO A 151 12.91 -1.45 -13.25
C PRO A 151 11.81 -2.12 -14.07
N VAL A 152 10.91 -2.87 -13.42
CA VAL A 152 9.74 -3.48 -14.05
C VAL A 152 8.45 -2.99 -13.40
N ALA A 153 7.46 -2.73 -14.25
CA ALA A 153 6.11 -2.34 -13.89
C ALA A 153 5.10 -3.28 -14.55
N TYR A 154 3.85 -3.23 -14.12
CA TYR A 154 2.80 -4.11 -14.61
C TYR A 154 1.68 -3.31 -15.25
N ASP A 155 1.35 -3.60 -16.51
CA ASP A 155 0.19 -3.05 -17.21
C ASP A 155 -1.03 -3.91 -16.86
N VAL A 156 -2.00 -3.31 -16.18
CA VAL A 156 -3.22 -3.97 -15.69
C VAL A 156 -4.13 -4.42 -16.84
N ARG A 157 -4.16 -3.66 -17.95
CA ARG A 157 -5.03 -3.95 -19.09
C ARG A 157 -4.47 -5.09 -19.92
N GLN A 158 -3.17 -5.06 -20.18
CA GLN A 158 -2.49 -6.08 -20.98
C GLN A 158 -2.13 -7.32 -20.17
N LYS A 159 -2.08 -7.19 -18.83
CA LYS A 159 -1.61 -8.23 -17.89
C LYS A 159 -0.17 -8.64 -18.18
N GLU A 160 0.67 -7.65 -18.43
CA GLU A 160 2.06 -7.82 -18.85
C GLU A 160 3.01 -6.95 -18.03
N TRP A 161 4.21 -7.49 -17.82
CA TRP A 161 5.31 -6.77 -17.18
C TRP A 161 6.16 -6.08 -18.24
N PHE A 162 6.57 -4.85 -17.98
CA PHE A 162 7.31 -4.03 -18.94
C PHE A 162 8.39 -3.19 -18.27
N ASN A 163 9.28 -2.60 -19.08
CA ASN A 163 10.36 -1.72 -18.63
C ASN A 163 9.82 -0.38 -18.13
N THR A 164 9.94 -0.14 -16.82
CA THR A 164 9.50 1.10 -16.16
C THR A 164 10.19 2.35 -16.70
N THR A 165 11.49 2.29 -16.94
CA THR A 165 12.27 3.47 -17.36
C THR A 165 11.90 3.91 -18.77
N ALA A 166 11.60 2.96 -19.65
CA ALA A 166 11.15 3.25 -21.02
C ALA A 166 9.77 3.91 -21.06
N SER A 167 8.89 3.66 -20.08
CA SER A 167 7.60 4.34 -19.98
C SER A 167 7.66 5.73 -19.35
N MET A 168 8.84 6.15 -18.87
CA MET A 168 9.05 7.43 -18.17
C MET A 168 9.97 8.39 -18.96
N VAL A 169 10.26 8.08 -20.23
CA VAL A 169 10.97 8.98 -21.13
C VAL A 169 10.12 10.22 -21.37
N ARG A 170 10.64 11.39 -20.99
CA ARG A 170 10.00 12.68 -21.23
C ARG A 170 10.52 13.24 -22.54
N HIS A 171 9.61 13.55 -23.45
CA HIS A 171 9.96 14.18 -24.71
C HIS A 171 10.33 15.65 -24.48
N ALA A 172 11.60 15.99 -24.64
CA ALA A 172 12.08 17.37 -24.57
C ALA A 172 12.69 17.78 -25.92
N ALA A 173 12.27 18.92 -26.46
CA ALA A 173 12.53 19.31 -27.86
C ALA A 173 14.02 19.46 -28.24
N GLU A 174 14.94 19.47 -27.28
CA GLU A 174 16.37 19.79 -27.48
C GLU A 174 17.33 18.75 -26.87
N ILE A 175 16.84 17.62 -26.38
CA ILE A 175 17.66 16.54 -25.80
C ILE A 175 17.30 15.22 -26.49
N GLU A 176 18.30 14.39 -26.81
CA GLU A 176 18.03 13.05 -27.30
C GLU A 176 17.35 12.23 -26.20
N ASP A 177 16.09 11.86 -26.45
CA ASP A 177 15.25 11.16 -25.50
C ASP A 177 15.79 9.74 -25.23
N ALA A 178 16.27 9.50 -24.01
CA ALA A 178 16.72 8.19 -23.57
C ALA A 178 16.18 7.85 -22.17
N PRO A 179 15.83 6.57 -21.90
CA PRO A 179 15.51 6.13 -20.55
C PRO A 179 16.67 6.36 -19.59
N LEU A 180 16.37 6.94 -18.43
CA LEU A 180 17.32 7.00 -17.33
C LEU A 180 17.58 5.60 -16.77
N HIS A 181 18.77 5.38 -16.21
CA HIS A 181 19.00 4.18 -15.41
C HIS A 181 18.00 4.10 -14.25
N TRP A 182 17.50 2.91 -13.93
CA TRP A 182 16.37 2.76 -13.00
C TRP A 182 16.65 3.24 -11.57
N THR A 183 17.93 3.34 -11.19
CA THR A 183 18.38 3.89 -9.89
C THR A 183 18.63 5.40 -9.91
N ALA A 184 18.33 6.09 -11.01
CA ALA A 184 18.47 7.54 -11.11
C ALA A 184 17.51 8.25 -10.15
N ARG A 185 17.92 9.42 -9.62
CA ARG A 185 17.11 10.18 -8.66
C ARG A 185 15.69 10.50 -9.14
N PRO A 186 15.41 10.85 -10.41
CA PRO A 186 14.03 11.09 -10.85
C PRO A 186 13.09 9.88 -10.68
N LEU A 187 13.62 8.68 -10.45
CA LEU A 187 12.89 7.44 -10.20
C LEU A 187 12.91 7.04 -8.72
N THR A 188 13.49 7.86 -7.85
CA THR A 188 13.46 7.68 -6.40
C THR A 188 12.17 8.33 -5.85
N PHE A 189 11.39 7.56 -5.09
CA PHE A 189 10.13 8.03 -4.50
C PHE A 189 10.33 9.29 -3.66
N ASN A 190 11.37 9.31 -2.81
CA ASN A 190 11.68 10.40 -1.87
C ASN A 190 11.99 11.75 -2.55
N THR A 191 12.20 11.77 -3.87
CA THR A 191 12.51 13.00 -4.62
C THR A 191 11.42 13.40 -5.60
N ALA A 192 10.63 12.45 -6.11
CA ALA A 192 9.76 12.70 -7.26
C ALA A 192 8.30 12.25 -7.09
N CYS A 193 7.99 11.35 -6.16
CA CYS A 193 6.65 10.76 -6.04
C CYS A 193 5.99 11.07 -4.69
N PHE A 194 6.81 11.35 -3.68
CA PHE A 194 6.39 11.38 -2.28
C PHE A 194 5.23 12.34 -1.99
N SER A 195 5.17 13.51 -2.62
CA SER A 195 4.20 14.56 -2.26
C SER A 195 2.77 14.23 -2.70
N CYS A 196 2.61 13.30 -3.64
CA CYS A 196 1.32 13.00 -4.27
C CYS A 196 0.81 11.58 -3.99
N HIS A 197 1.61 10.73 -3.33
CA HIS A 197 1.31 9.31 -3.17
C HIS A 197 1.14 8.87 -1.71
N VAL A 198 1.45 9.74 -0.74
CA VAL A 198 1.33 9.47 0.70
C VAL A 198 0.85 10.69 1.46
N SER A 199 0.36 10.48 2.67
CA SER A 199 -0.22 11.53 3.50
C SER A 199 0.67 11.91 4.67
N GLN A 200 0.77 13.23 4.91
CA GLN A 200 1.55 13.85 5.99
C GLN A 200 2.99 13.34 6.08
N LEU A 201 3.69 13.43 4.95
CA LEU A 201 5.08 13.01 4.84
C LEU A 201 6.05 13.97 5.53
N SER A 202 7.09 13.41 6.16
CA SER A 202 8.39 14.05 6.32
C SER A 202 9.48 13.23 5.63
N THR A 203 10.29 13.86 4.77
CA THR A 203 11.43 13.17 4.14
C THR A 203 12.59 12.96 5.10
N ASN A 204 12.72 13.83 6.10
CA ASN A 204 13.85 13.93 7.04
C ASN A 204 15.21 13.79 6.34
N TYR A 205 15.37 14.52 5.22
CA TYR A 205 16.58 14.48 4.40
C TYR A 205 17.77 15.11 5.13
N ARG A 206 18.89 14.39 5.14
CA ARG A 206 20.16 14.80 5.75
C ARG A 206 21.19 15.10 4.65
N PRO A 207 21.51 16.38 4.39
CA PRO A 207 22.41 16.74 3.30
C PRO A 207 23.86 16.30 3.54
N GLU A 208 24.27 16.08 4.79
CA GLU A 208 25.66 15.75 5.15
C GLU A 208 26.10 14.40 4.59
N ASN A 209 25.17 13.46 4.45
CA ASN A 209 25.42 12.11 3.97
C ASN A 209 24.46 11.65 2.87
N ASP A 210 23.66 12.57 2.32
CA ASP A 210 22.70 12.32 1.25
C ASP A 210 21.76 11.14 1.58
N SER A 211 21.12 11.22 2.74
CA SER A 211 20.22 10.17 3.24
C SER A 211 18.85 10.67 3.63
N TYR A 212 17.88 9.77 3.61
CA TYR A 212 16.50 10.01 3.96
C TYR A 212 16.11 9.18 5.19
N GLN A 213 15.26 9.73 6.04
CA GLN A 213 14.55 9.00 7.10
C GLN A 213 13.07 9.23 6.93
N THR A 214 12.56 8.83 5.77
CA THR A 214 11.22 9.21 5.34
C THR A 214 10.14 8.51 6.16
N THR A 215 9.18 9.30 6.64
CA THR A 215 8.04 8.86 7.44
C THR A 215 6.77 9.49 6.89
N TRP A 216 5.66 8.77 6.91
CA TRP A 216 4.33 9.27 6.56
C TRP A 216 3.30 8.66 7.50
N THR A 217 2.13 9.29 7.63
CA THR A 217 1.04 8.76 8.45
C THR A 217 0.42 7.53 7.79
N GLU A 218 0.04 7.67 6.51
CA GLU A 218 -0.65 6.62 5.75
C GLU A 218 -0.15 6.59 4.29
N PRO A 219 -0.04 5.38 3.69
CA PRO A 219 0.10 5.27 2.25
C PRO A 219 -1.21 5.72 1.58
N GLY A 220 -1.11 6.36 0.40
CA GLY A 220 -2.26 6.97 -0.27
C GLY A 220 -2.54 8.40 0.22
N ILE A 221 -3.50 9.05 -0.44
CA ILE A 221 -3.98 10.40 -0.11
C ILE A 221 -5.23 10.27 0.77
N ASN A 222 -5.08 10.63 2.04
CA ASN A 222 -6.04 10.40 3.10
C ASN A 222 -7.00 11.58 3.32
N CYS A 223 -7.97 11.40 4.22
CA CYS A 223 -8.97 12.43 4.53
C CYS A 223 -8.32 13.77 4.92
N GLU A 224 -7.28 13.69 5.74
CA GLU A 224 -6.61 14.84 6.34
C GLU A 224 -5.70 15.60 5.36
N THR A 225 -5.48 15.07 4.15
CA THR A 225 -4.80 15.80 3.08
C THR A 225 -5.67 16.96 2.56
N CYS A 226 -6.99 16.74 2.48
CA CYS A 226 -7.94 17.76 2.05
C CYS A 226 -8.56 18.51 3.24
N HIS A 227 -8.83 17.80 4.34
CA HIS A 227 -9.55 18.32 5.50
C HIS A 227 -8.66 18.89 6.61
N GLY A 228 -7.34 18.79 6.46
CA GLY A 228 -6.37 19.19 7.48
C GLY A 228 -6.32 18.23 8.67
N PRO A 229 -5.58 18.59 9.74
CA PRO A 229 -5.40 17.74 10.92
C PRO A 229 -6.74 17.48 11.66
N GLY A 230 -7.11 16.21 11.85
CA GLY A 230 -8.41 15.78 12.35
C GLY A 230 -8.51 15.54 13.86
N GLU A 231 -7.40 15.54 14.61
CA GLU A 231 -7.40 15.18 16.04
C GLU A 231 -8.32 16.08 16.87
N ALA A 232 -8.30 17.39 16.60
CA ALA A 232 -9.16 18.34 17.29
C ALA A 232 -10.65 18.17 16.92
N HIS A 233 -10.92 17.85 15.66
CA HIS A 233 -12.27 17.58 15.16
C HIS A 233 -12.88 16.36 15.83
N VAL A 234 -12.15 15.23 15.84
CA VAL A 234 -12.59 14.00 16.51
C VAL A 234 -12.93 14.29 17.97
N ARG A 235 -12.03 14.95 18.70
CA ARG A 235 -12.23 15.27 20.11
C ARG A 235 -13.48 16.11 20.37
N VAL A 236 -13.68 17.22 19.65
CA VAL A 236 -14.85 18.09 19.91
C VAL A 236 -16.17 17.40 19.56
N CYS A 237 -16.18 16.49 18.58
CA CYS A 237 -17.37 15.73 18.22
C CYS A 237 -17.66 14.60 19.21
N GLU A 238 -16.64 13.95 19.78
CA GLU A 238 -16.80 12.93 20.82
C GLU A 238 -17.23 13.51 22.17
N GLU A 239 -16.74 14.71 22.51
CA GLU A 239 -17.11 15.42 23.75
C GLU A 239 -18.50 16.07 23.67
N ALA A 240 -19.06 16.24 22.46
CA ALA A 240 -20.37 16.86 22.26
C ALA A 240 -21.51 15.96 22.77
N PRO A 241 -22.53 16.52 23.45
CA PRO A 241 -23.71 15.76 23.82
C PRO A 241 -24.43 15.17 22.59
N PRO A 242 -25.12 14.02 22.73
CA PRO A 242 -25.84 13.40 21.62
C PRO A 242 -26.80 14.38 20.92
N GLY A 243 -26.63 14.54 19.60
CA GLY A 243 -27.45 15.42 18.76
C GLY A 243 -27.02 16.90 18.76
N VAL A 244 -25.94 17.26 19.46
CA VAL A 244 -25.37 18.61 19.43
C VAL A 244 -24.20 18.64 18.46
N VAL A 245 -24.23 19.56 17.50
CA VAL A 245 -23.11 19.84 16.60
C VAL A 245 -22.23 20.91 17.25
N PRO A 246 -20.92 20.69 17.44
CA PRO A 246 -20.01 21.73 17.90
C PRO A 246 -20.08 22.99 17.04
N GLU A 247 -20.04 24.17 17.65
CA GLU A 247 -20.06 25.45 16.91
C GLU A 247 -18.82 25.60 16.03
N ASP A 248 -17.65 25.19 16.54
CA ASP A 248 -16.41 25.10 15.78
C ASP A 248 -16.04 23.63 15.60
N MET A 249 -16.19 23.15 14.36
CA MET A 249 -15.92 21.77 13.99
C MET A 249 -14.44 21.42 13.94
N LYS A 250 -13.52 22.39 14.07
CA LYS A 250 -12.07 22.18 14.08
C LYS A 250 -11.53 21.38 12.90
N ILE A 251 -12.18 21.49 11.74
CA ILE A 251 -11.80 20.82 10.50
C ILE A 251 -12.05 21.75 9.32
N ILE A 252 -11.31 21.54 8.22
CA ILE A 252 -11.58 22.25 6.97
C ILE A 252 -12.85 21.66 6.34
N ASP A 253 -13.88 22.49 6.21
CA ASP A 253 -15.07 22.18 5.44
C ASP A 253 -14.87 22.59 3.98
N THR A 254 -14.74 21.59 3.09
CA THR A 254 -14.55 21.83 1.66
C THR A 254 -15.86 22.17 0.94
N THR A 255 -17.02 22.00 1.57
CA THR A 255 -18.32 22.30 0.94
C THR A 255 -18.57 23.80 0.79
N VAL A 256 -17.90 24.63 1.60
CA VAL A 256 -17.96 26.09 1.51
C VAL A 256 -16.89 26.68 0.59
N PHE A 257 -16.04 25.84 -0.02
CA PHE A 257 -14.98 26.32 -0.90
C PHE A 257 -15.54 26.88 -2.20
N THR A 258 -14.97 28.00 -2.64
CA THR A 258 -15.12 28.48 -4.01
C THR A 258 -14.50 27.48 -5.00
N PRO A 259 -14.89 27.51 -6.29
CA PRO A 259 -14.24 26.69 -7.32
C PRO A 259 -12.72 26.87 -7.37
N ALA A 260 -12.22 28.08 -7.13
CA ALA A 260 -10.78 28.36 -7.09
C ALA A 260 -10.08 27.66 -5.91
N GLN A 261 -10.69 27.66 -4.72
CA GLN A 261 -10.16 26.94 -3.55
C GLN A 261 -10.18 25.43 -3.75
N ASN A 262 -11.26 24.88 -4.34
CA ASN A 262 -11.33 23.46 -4.69
C ASN A 262 -10.23 23.05 -5.68
N ASN A 263 -9.95 23.88 -6.68
CA ASN A 263 -8.85 23.63 -7.62
C ASN A 263 -7.48 23.73 -6.94
N ALA A 264 -7.27 24.73 -6.08
CA ALA A 264 -6.02 24.93 -5.37
C ALA A 264 -5.68 23.75 -4.44
N MET A 265 -6.69 23.16 -3.80
CA MET A 265 -6.53 21.98 -2.94
C MET A 265 -5.99 20.75 -3.70
N CYS A 266 -6.31 20.63 -5.00
CA CYS A 266 -5.86 19.52 -5.85
C CYS A 266 -4.44 19.71 -6.42
N ALA A 267 -3.86 20.91 -6.29
CA ALA A 267 -2.57 21.29 -6.88
C ALA A 267 -1.63 21.81 -5.78
N PRO A 268 -1.20 20.93 -4.85
CA PRO A 268 -0.27 21.28 -3.78
C PRO A 268 1.11 21.70 -4.30
#